data_AF-A0A086ZK02-F1
#
_entry.id   AF-A0A086ZK02-F1
#
_cell.length_a   1.000
_cell.length_b   1.000
_cell.length_c   1.000
_cell.angle_alpha   90.00
_cell.angle_beta   90.00
_cell.angle_gamma   90.00
#
_symmetry.space_group_name_H-M   'P 1'
#
loop_
_entity.id
_entity.type
_entity.pdbx_description
1 polymer ?
#
loop_
_entity_poly.entity_id
_entity_poly.type
_entity_poly.pdbx_seq_one_letter_code
_entity_poly.pdbx_strand_id
1 'polypeptide(L)'
;MPLIIVACAVAVLIFLIAKCKLNTFVSLVVTSILAALVLQIPPAKIPQTIENGIGSQLGHLAIIFGFGSMLGKLVSDSGGGHRIAMTLINKFGRRHIQIAVVLASFIVGIALFFEVGLVVLLPIIFVIAREIDMPFMQLGLSAAVTLNVAHAFLPPHPAPTAITGTLGADMGQVMIYGIIVSIPTVIISGPLFNHLLHKLRPGLYRKDISISVLGEYKEFKTEDTPGFGISVLTSLMPVLLIAVATICSFVLPKKNLVNDAIQFIGAPDIAMLLAMLFAVWSMGFRQKKNMRDITGSMEQSVKQIAMMLLIIGGGGAFKQVLVDGGVSDYVSHMFTNISMPPLIAAWLITAILRVCVGSSTVASLTGAGLVLPLLASTGANPALMVLAVGAGSVFCDHVNDAGFWMIKEYFGLSLKDTLSSWTVVTAVISVVGLLSVLALSLFV
;
A
#
# COMPACT_ATOMS: atom_id res chain seq x y z
N MET A 1 23.60 -17.71 10.08
CA MET A 1 23.49 -16.72 8.97
C MET A 1 22.16 -16.01 9.07
N PRO A 2 22.12 -14.66 9.08
CA PRO A 2 20.89 -13.88 9.22
C PRO A 2 19.77 -14.30 8.25
N LEU A 3 20.09 -14.61 6.99
CA LEU A 3 19.11 -15.09 6.01
C LEU A 3 18.42 -16.41 6.39
N ILE A 4 19.17 -17.36 6.96
CA ILE A 4 18.60 -18.63 7.44
C ILE A 4 17.69 -18.36 8.64
N ILE A 5 18.07 -17.42 9.50
CA ILE A 5 17.26 -17.02 10.66
C ILE A 5 15.94 -16.40 10.20
N VAL A 6 15.96 -15.51 9.21
CA VAL A 6 14.76 -14.94 8.59
C VAL A 6 13.86 -16.05 8.03
N ALA A 7 14.42 -16.97 7.25
CA ALA A 7 13.65 -18.08 6.66
C ALA A 7 13.01 -18.96 7.74
N CYS A 8 13.76 -19.31 8.79
CA CYS A 8 13.24 -20.06 9.93
C CYS A 8 12.16 -19.28 10.70
N ALA A 9 12.35 -17.98 10.92
CA ALA A 9 11.37 -17.15 11.61
C ALA A 9 10.05 -17.05 10.82
N VAL A 10 10.12 -16.88 9.50
CA VAL A 10 8.94 -16.92 8.61
C VAL A 10 8.26 -18.30 8.67
N ALA A 11 9.03 -19.39 8.66
CA ALA A 11 8.48 -20.73 8.77
C ALA A 11 7.77 -20.96 10.13
N VAL A 12 8.35 -20.48 11.23
CA VAL A 12 7.74 -20.53 12.57
C VAL A 12 6.45 -19.72 12.60
N LEU A 13 6.44 -18.51 12.05
CA LEU A 13 5.23 -17.69 11.98
C LEU A 13 4.10 -18.37 11.21
N ILE A 14 4.42 -18.90 10.02
CA ILE A 14 3.45 -19.63 9.19
C ILE A 14 2.95 -20.87 9.94
N PHE A 15 3.82 -21.60 10.64
CA PHE A 15 3.44 -22.76 11.43
C PHE A 15 2.47 -22.39 12.57
N LEU A 16 2.76 -21.31 13.33
CA LEU A 16 1.91 -20.85 14.42
C LEU A 16 0.50 -20.45 13.93
N ILE A 17 0.42 -19.75 12.80
CA ILE A 17 -0.87 -19.29 12.25
C ILE A 17 -1.61 -20.44 11.57
N ALA A 18 -0.96 -21.20 10.68
CA ALA A 18 -1.63 -22.17 9.83
C ALA A 18 -1.88 -23.52 10.52
N LYS A 19 -0.94 -23.98 11.36
CA LYS A 19 -1.03 -25.29 12.02
C LYS A 19 -1.53 -25.17 13.46
N CYS A 20 -0.92 -24.30 14.26
CA CYS A 20 -1.33 -24.10 15.66
C CYS A 20 -2.62 -23.28 15.78
N LYS A 21 -3.04 -22.58 14.71
CA LYS A 21 -4.21 -21.69 14.68
C LYS A 21 -4.16 -20.63 15.79
N LEU A 22 -2.96 -20.21 16.17
CA LEU A 22 -2.76 -19.16 17.14
C LEU A 22 -3.18 -17.81 16.53
N ASN A 23 -3.68 -16.88 17.36
CA ASN A 23 -4.03 -15.54 16.90
C ASN A 23 -2.84 -14.90 16.15
N THR A 24 -3.11 -14.25 15.02
CA THR A 24 -2.08 -13.68 14.13
C THR A 24 -1.18 -12.68 14.84
N PHE A 25 -1.73 -11.77 15.63
CA PHE A 25 -0.94 -10.77 16.36
C PHE A 25 -0.04 -11.42 17.41
N VAL A 26 -0.59 -12.38 18.16
CA VAL A 26 0.20 -13.14 19.15
C VAL A 26 1.32 -13.91 18.45
N SER A 27 1.03 -14.55 17.32
CA SER A 27 2.02 -15.29 16.53
C SER A 27 3.14 -14.38 16.02
N LEU A 28 2.81 -13.17 15.58
CA LEU A 28 3.78 -12.16 15.16
C LEU A 28 4.69 -11.76 16.32
N VAL A 29 4.13 -11.38 17.48
CA VAL A 29 4.93 -10.97 18.66
C VAL A 29 5.83 -12.11 19.14
N VAL A 30 5.30 -13.34 19.25
CA VAL A 30 6.08 -14.51 19.67
C VAL A 30 7.22 -14.77 18.67
N THR A 31 6.95 -14.74 17.37
CA THR A 31 7.98 -14.94 16.36
C THR A 31 9.04 -13.84 16.42
N SER A 32 8.65 -12.58 16.62
CA SER A 32 9.57 -11.45 16.80
C SER A 32 10.51 -11.65 17.99
N ILE A 33 9.98 -12.09 19.14
CA ILE A 33 10.81 -12.37 20.32
C ILE A 33 11.79 -13.51 20.04
N LEU A 34 11.33 -14.61 19.44
CA LEU A 34 12.19 -15.75 19.10
C LEU A 34 13.28 -15.35 18.10
N ALA A 35 12.93 -14.61 17.05
CA ALA A 35 13.88 -14.12 16.07
C ALA A 35 14.92 -13.18 16.70
N ALA A 36 14.49 -12.28 17.60
CA ALA A 36 15.39 -11.34 18.28
C ALA A 36 16.44 -12.06 19.14
N LEU A 37 16.03 -13.11 19.87
CA LEU A 37 16.94 -13.93 20.67
C LEU A 37 17.97 -14.66 19.79
N VAL A 38 17.54 -15.22 18.66
CA VAL A 38 18.44 -15.94 17.73
C VAL A 38 19.37 -14.98 16.98
N LEU A 39 18.91 -13.76 16.67
CA LEU A 39 19.71 -12.68 16.10
C LEU A 39 20.63 -11.99 17.14
N GLN A 40 20.66 -12.50 18.38
CA GLN A 40 21.53 -12.01 19.46
C GLN A 40 21.27 -10.55 19.85
N ILE A 41 20.05 -10.07 19.66
CA ILE A 41 19.64 -8.77 20.21
C ILE A 41 19.66 -8.88 21.75
N PRO A 42 20.31 -7.96 22.48
CA PRO A 42 20.36 -8.00 23.94
C PRO A 42 18.94 -8.13 24.54
N PRO A 43 18.67 -9.10 25.44
CA PRO A 43 17.32 -9.34 25.95
C PRO A 43 16.64 -8.10 26.55
N ALA A 44 17.41 -7.21 27.17
CA ALA A 44 16.93 -5.95 27.72
C ALA A 44 16.42 -4.95 26.67
N LYS A 45 16.88 -5.04 25.41
CA LYS A 45 16.45 -4.18 24.29
C LYS A 45 15.26 -4.74 23.51
N ILE A 46 14.96 -6.04 23.64
CA ILE A 46 13.90 -6.70 22.87
C ILE A 46 12.54 -6.01 23.05
N PRO A 47 12.07 -5.66 24.26
CA PRO A 47 10.80 -4.96 24.42
C PRO A 47 10.77 -3.63 23.65
N GLN A 48 11.84 -2.85 23.74
CA GLN A 48 11.94 -1.56 23.06
C GLN A 48 11.98 -1.71 21.53
N THR A 49 12.70 -2.70 20.99
CA THR A 49 12.69 -3.03 19.55
C THR A 49 11.28 -3.38 19.07
N ILE A 50 10.53 -4.17 19.85
CA ILE A 50 9.15 -4.52 19.53
C ILE A 50 8.24 -3.28 19.57
N GLU A 51 8.32 -2.48 20.63
CA GLU A 51 7.53 -1.25 20.78
C GLU A 51 7.81 -0.25 19.66
N ASN A 52 9.09 -0.05 19.30
CA ASN A 52 9.49 0.80 18.18
C ASN A 52 8.94 0.28 16.85
N GLY A 53 8.99 -1.04 16.64
CA GLY A 53 8.44 -1.66 15.43
C GLY A 53 6.93 -1.48 15.32
N ILE A 54 6.19 -1.70 16.40
CA ILE A 54 4.75 -1.45 16.46
C ILE A 54 4.44 0.03 16.25
N GLY A 55 5.12 0.93 16.99
CA GLY A 55 4.88 2.36 16.97
C GLY A 55 5.22 3.02 15.63
N SER A 56 6.33 2.62 15.00
CA SER A 56 6.71 3.11 13.67
C SER A 56 5.67 2.77 12.61
N GLN A 57 4.99 1.64 12.76
CA GLN A 57 3.95 1.21 11.84
C GLN A 57 2.59 1.83 12.16
N LEU A 58 2.19 1.82 13.44
CA LEU A 58 0.88 2.31 13.86
C LEU A 58 0.76 3.83 13.94
N GLY A 59 1.85 4.58 14.11
CA GLY A 59 1.79 6.02 14.38
C GLY A 59 0.90 6.79 13.39
N HIS A 60 1.26 6.76 12.10
CA HIS A 60 0.47 7.40 11.05
C HIS A 60 -0.73 6.53 10.60
N LEU A 61 -0.55 5.19 10.55
CA LEU A 61 -1.61 4.29 10.08
C LEU A 61 -2.83 4.29 10.99
N ALA A 62 -2.68 4.43 12.31
CA ALA A 62 -3.82 4.47 13.23
C ALA A 62 -4.74 5.65 12.94
N ILE A 63 -4.18 6.81 12.59
CA ILE A 63 -4.95 8.00 12.22
C ILE A 63 -5.64 7.78 10.87
N ILE A 64 -4.87 7.37 9.86
CA ILE A 64 -5.37 7.18 8.49
C ILE A 64 -6.45 6.09 8.45
N PHE A 65 -6.23 4.95 9.11
CA PHE A 65 -7.20 3.86 9.14
C PHE A 65 -8.37 4.16 10.04
N GLY A 66 -8.14 4.77 11.21
CA GLY A 66 -9.18 5.21 12.11
C GLY A 66 -10.18 6.10 11.38
N PHE A 67 -9.71 7.24 10.87
CA PHE A 67 -10.56 8.17 10.12
C PHE A 67 -11.04 7.61 8.78
N GLY A 68 -10.23 6.80 8.09
CA GLY A 68 -10.61 6.18 6.83
C GLY A 68 -11.74 5.18 6.98
N SER A 69 -11.71 4.35 8.02
CA SER A 69 -12.80 3.43 8.35
C SER A 69 -14.07 4.17 8.71
N MET A 70 -13.98 5.24 9.52
CA MET A 70 -15.11 6.08 9.91
C MET A 70 -15.72 6.78 8.68
N LEU A 71 -14.88 7.39 7.83
CA LEU A 71 -15.30 8.05 6.60
C LEU A 71 -15.96 7.05 5.65
N GLY A 72 -15.33 5.90 5.41
CA GLY A 72 -15.87 4.84 4.57
C GLY A 72 -17.22 4.33 5.09
N LYS A 73 -17.35 4.17 6.41
CA LYS A 73 -18.60 3.76 7.05
C LYS A 73 -19.70 4.80 6.90
N LEU A 74 -19.41 6.08 7.10
CA LEU A 74 -20.38 7.16 6.90
C LEU A 74 -20.83 7.28 5.43
N VAL A 75 -19.91 7.13 4.47
CA VAL A 75 -20.24 7.11 3.03
C VAL A 75 -21.08 5.88 2.66
N SER A 76 -20.76 4.72 3.23
CA SER A 76 -21.53 3.50 3.02
C SER A 76 -22.94 3.60 3.63
N ASP A 77 -23.04 4.00 4.90
CA ASP A 77 -24.30 4.08 5.64
C ASP A 77 -25.23 5.19 5.14
N SER A 78 -24.72 6.14 4.36
CA SER A 78 -25.51 7.19 3.70
C SER A 78 -25.94 6.83 2.29
N GLY A 79 -25.44 5.74 1.70
CA GLY A 79 -25.69 5.39 0.30
C GLY A 79 -24.84 6.19 -0.70
N GLY A 80 -23.84 6.95 -0.24
CA GLY A 80 -22.93 7.69 -1.12
C GLY A 80 -22.13 6.78 -2.06
N GLY A 81 -21.70 5.61 -1.55
CA GLY A 81 -21.06 4.58 -2.37
C GLY A 81 -21.96 4.07 -3.51
N HIS A 82 -23.23 3.80 -3.21
CA HIS A 82 -24.23 3.37 -4.19
C HIS A 82 -24.41 4.43 -5.30
N ARG A 83 -24.52 5.71 -4.94
CA ARG A 83 -24.64 6.81 -5.90
C ARG A 83 -23.42 6.89 -6.83
N ILE A 84 -22.21 6.76 -6.29
CA ILE A 84 -20.98 6.75 -7.09
C ILE A 84 -20.99 5.58 -8.08
N ALA A 85 -21.29 4.37 -7.59
CA ALA A 85 -21.33 3.17 -8.42
C ALA A 85 -22.32 3.31 -9.58
N MET A 86 -23.58 3.66 -9.30
CA MET A 86 -24.61 3.82 -10.32
C MET A 86 -24.26 4.89 -11.37
N THR A 87 -23.63 5.99 -10.96
CA THR A 87 -23.20 7.03 -11.89
C THR A 87 -22.07 6.55 -12.82
N LEU A 88 -21.09 5.82 -12.28
CA LEU A 88 -20.01 5.24 -13.09
C LEU A 88 -20.53 4.18 -14.05
N ILE A 89 -21.47 3.33 -13.62
CA ILE A 89 -22.11 2.33 -14.47
C ILE A 89 -22.84 2.99 -15.63
N ASN A 90 -23.64 4.02 -15.36
CA ASN A 90 -24.40 4.73 -16.39
C ASN A 90 -23.49 5.44 -17.41
N LYS A 91 -22.29 5.87 -17.00
CA LYS A 91 -21.37 6.62 -17.87
C LYS A 91 -20.40 5.74 -18.65
N PHE A 92 -19.80 4.73 -18.02
CA PHE A 92 -18.75 3.90 -18.62
C PHE A 92 -19.23 2.51 -19.05
N GLY A 93 -20.39 2.08 -18.53
CA GLY A 93 -20.91 0.72 -18.71
C GLY A 93 -20.19 -0.32 -17.86
N ARG A 94 -20.85 -1.45 -17.58
CA ARG A 94 -20.29 -2.55 -16.78
C ARG A 94 -18.96 -3.09 -17.33
N ARG A 95 -18.78 -3.11 -18.65
CA ARG A 95 -17.59 -3.68 -19.31
C ARG A 95 -16.30 -2.92 -19.03
N HIS A 96 -16.37 -1.60 -18.83
CA HIS A 96 -15.17 -0.75 -18.69
C HIS A 96 -14.88 -0.35 -17.25
N ILE A 97 -15.64 -0.86 -16.27
CA ILE A 97 -15.50 -0.44 -14.88
C ILE A 97 -14.13 -0.79 -14.28
N GLN A 98 -13.52 -1.91 -14.70
CA GLN A 98 -12.17 -2.27 -14.28
C GLN A 98 -11.13 -1.26 -14.78
N ILE A 99 -11.29 -0.76 -16.01
CA ILE A 99 -10.40 0.27 -16.57
C ILE A 99 -10.60 1.59 -15.82
N ALA A 100 -11.85 1.97 -15.54
CA ALA A 100 -12.16 3.17 -14.76
C ALA A 100 -11.53 3.11 -13.36
N VAL A 101 -11.62 1.96 -12.68
CA VAL A 101 -10.99 1.74 -11.37
C VAL A 101 -9.46 1.83 -11.47
N VAL A 102 -8.83 1.19 -12.46
CA VAL A 102 -7.37 1.28 -12.65
C VAL A 102 -6.93 2.71 -12.91
N LEU A 103 -7.60 3.44 -13.80
CA LEU A 103 -7.26 4.84 -14.09
C LEU A 103 -7.44 5.73 -12.84
N ALA A 104 -8.53 5.56 -12.10
CA ALA A 104 -8.76 6.28 -10.86
C ALA A 104 -7.67 5.95 -9.82
N SER A 105 -7.34 4.67 -9.64
CA SER A 105 -6.28 4.23 -8.74
C SER A 105 -4.91 4.75 -9.15
N PHE A 106 -4.62 4.90 -10.45
CA PHE A 106 -3.36 5.45 -10.91
C PHE A 106 -3.25 6.95 -10.60
N ILE A 107 -4.30 7.72 -10.90
CA ILE A 107 -4.35 9.17 -10.59
C ILE A 107 -4.21 9.40 -9.09
N VAL A 108 -4.94 8.63 -8.29
CA VAL A 108 -4.87 8.68 -6.83
C VAL A 108 -3.50 8.26 -6.33
N GLY A 109 -2.95 7.19 -6.90
CA GLY A 109 -1.66 6.61 -6.54
C GLY A 109 -0.47 7.49 -6.90
N ILE A 110 -0.60 8.50 -7.76
CA ILE A 110 0.47 9.50 -7.97
C ILE A 110 0.59 10.43 -6.75
N ALA A 111 -0.55 10.79 -6.14
CA ALA A 111 -0.59 11.77 -5.06
C ALA A 111 -0.51 11.14 -3.66
N LEU A 112 -0.93 9.88 -3.51
CA LEU A 112 -1.09 9.23 -2.22
C LEU A 112 -0.20 8.02 -2.06
N PHE A 113 0.33 7.88 -0.84
CA PHE A 113 0.91 6.63 -0.35
C PHE A 113 0.00 5.44 -0.61
N PHE A 114 0.62 4.29 -0.86
CA PHE A 114 -0.07 3.02 -1.08
C PHE A 114 -1.11 2.75 0.02
N GLU A 115 -0.72 2.90 1.29
CA GLU A 115 -1.58 2.59 2.42
C GLU A 115 -2.79 3.51 2.49
N VAL A 116 -2.57 4.82 2.30
CA VAL A 116 -3.63 5.84 2.32
C VAL A 116 -4.59 5.64 1.15
N GLY A 117 -4.04 5.45 -0.05
CA GLY A 117 -4.83 5.22 -1.26
C GLY A 117 -5.69 3.95 -1.16
N LEU A 118 -5.15 2.89 -0.57
CA LEU A 118 -5.85 1.63 -0.37
C LEU A 118 -7.02 1.79 0.60
N VAL A 119 -6.79 2.45 1.74
CA VAL A 119 -7.82 2.71 2.76
C VAL A 119 -8.99 3.52 2.19
N VAL A 120 -8.70 4.51 1.33
CA VAL A 120 -9.72 5.38 0.74
C VAL A 120 -10.47 4.68 -0.40
N LEU A 121 -9.77 3.97 -1.28
CA LEU A 121 -10.38 3.41 -2.49
C LEU A 121 -11.09 2.09 -2.28
N LEU A 122 -10.59 1.20 -1.42
CA LEU A 122 -11.16 -0.15 -1.30
C LEU A 122 -12.63 -0.15 -0.86
N PRO A 123 -13.07 0.69 0.09
CA PRO A 123 -14.49 0.76 0.44
C PRO A 123 -15.39 1.09 -0.76
N ILE A 124 -14.97 2.06 -1.56
CA ILE A 124 -15.70 2.51 -2.76
C ILE A 124 -15.71 1.38 -3.80
N ILE A 125 -14.56 0.75 -4.03
CA ILE A 125 -14.43 -0.37 -4.96
C ILE A 125 -15.29 -1.56 -4.54
N PHE A 126 -15.39 -1.85 -3.26
CA PHE A 126 -16.27 -2.90 -2.75
C PHE A 126 -17.74 -2.60 -3.03
N VAL A 127 -18.19 -1.38 -2.74
CA VAL A 127 -19.57 -0.99 -3.04
C VAL A 127 -19.85 -1.07 -4.54
N ILE A 128 -18.93 -0.60 -5.37
CA ILE A 128 -19.03 -0.75 -6.83
C ILE A 128 -19.14 -2.22 -7.23
N ALA A 129 -18.26 -3.08 -6.71
CA ALA A 129 -18.24 -4.51 -7.02
C ALA A 129 -19.57 -5.20 -6.66
N ARG A 130 -20.14 -4.87 -5.49
CA ARG A 130 -21.43 -5.38 -5.04
C ARG A 130 -22.59 -4.91 -5.94
N GLU A 131 -22.64 -3.62 -6.28
CA GLU A 131 -23.71 -3.06 -7.13
C GLU A 131 -23.73 -3.64 -8.55
N ILE A 132 -22.57 -4.02 -9.10
CA ILE A 132 -22.50 -4.65 -10.41
C ILE A 132 -22.50 -6.18 -10.37
N ASP A 133 -22.66 -6.78 -9.19
CA ASP A 133 -22.60 -8.22 -8.96
C ASP A 133 -21.31 -8.88 -9.51
N MET A 134 -20.17 -8.23 -9.26
CA MET A 134 -18.84 -8.69 -9.68
C MET A 134 -17.96 -9.02 -8.46
N PRO A 135 -17.07 -10.03 -8.55
CA PRO A 135 -16.18 -10.34 -7.43
C PRO A 135 -15.29 -9.14 -7.06
N PHE A 136 -15.24 -8.80 -5.77
CA PHE A 136 -14.42 -7.69 -5.26
C PHE A 136 -12.95 -7.83 -5.66
N MET A 137 -12.40 -9.06 -5.58
CA MET A 137 -11.01 -9.36 -5.97
C MET A 137 -10.68 -8.91 -7.40
N GLN A 138 -11.66 -8.91 -8.31
CA GLN A 138 -11.46 -8.50 -9.71
C GLN A 138 -11.16 -6.99 -9.86
N LEU A 139 -11.72 -6.16 -8.98
CA LEU A 139 -11.47 -4.71 -8.97
C LEU A 139 -10.40 -4.34 -7.95
N GLY A 140 -10.53 -4.85 -6.73
CA GLY A 140 -9.66 -4.55 -5.61
C GLY A 140 -8.21 -4.88 -5.91
N LEU A 141 -7.92 -6.06 -6.49
CA LEU A 141 -6.54 -6.47 -6.77
C LEU A 141 -5.91 -5.56 -7.82
N SER A 142 -6.64 -5.25 -8.90
CA SER A 142 -6.14 -4.34 -9.95
C SER A 142 -5.88 -2.93 -9.40
N ALA A 143 -6.74 -2.43 -8.52
CA ALA A 143 -6.53 -1.15 -7.84
C ALA A 143 -5.30 -1.17 -6.92
N ALA A 144 -5.17 -2.19 -6.07
CA ALA A 144 -4.04 -2.35 -5.16
C ALA A 144 -2.71 -2.47 -5.90
N VAL A 145 -2.67 -3.24 -7.00
CA VAL A 145 -1.49 -3.32 -7.89
C VAL A 145 -1.16 -1.95 -8.45
N THR A 146 -2.15 -1.21 -8.93
CA THR A 146 -1.94 0.11 -9.53
C THR A 146 -1.35 1.11 -8.53
N LEU A 147 -1.89 1.12 -7.29
CA LEU A 147 -1.36 1.94 -6.21
C LEU A 147 0.08 1.54 -5.84
N ASN A 148 0.38 0.24 -5.78
CA ASN A 148 1.70 -0.25 -5.44
C ASN A 148 2.75 0.07 -6.52
N VAL A 149 2.36 0.00 -7.80
CA VAL A 149 3.20 0.44 -8.93
C VAL A 149 3.53 1.93 -8.83
N ALA A 150 2.54 2.77 -8.54
CA ALA A 150 2.79 4.20 -8.37
C ALA A 150 3.71 4.50 -7.17
N HIS A 151 3.49 3.80 -6.05
CA HIS A 151 4.34 3.90 -4.86
C HIS A 151 5.81 3.52 -5.14
N ALA A 152 6.04 2.53 -6.00
CA ALA A 152 7.38 2.05 -6.33
C ALA A 152 8.15 2.94 -7.30
N PHE A 153 7.47 3.58 -8.26
CA PHE A 153 8.12 4.21 -9.41
C PHE A 153 8.00 5.72 -9.48
N LEU A 154 6.99 6.32 -8.83
CA LEU A 154 6.62 7.70 -9.13
C LEU A 154 6.93 8.63 -7.94
N PRO A 155 7.89 9.55 -8.08
CA PRO A 155 7.90 10.77 -7.28
C PRO A 155 6.51 11.44 -7.41
N PRO A 156 6.01 12.13 -6.37
CA PRO A 156 6.67 12.59 -5.15
C PRO A 156 6.69 11.58 -4.00
N HIS A 157 6.35 10.30 -4.23
CA HIS A 157 6.40 9.30 -3.16
C HIS A 157 7.73 9.34 -2.42
N PRO A 158 7.75 9.35 -1.07
CA PRO A 158 8.98 9.61 -0.33
C PRO A 158 10.13 8.66 -0.67
N ALA A 159 9.85 7.38 -0.93
CA ALA A 159 10.87 6.42 -1.34
C ALA A 159 11.47 6.79 -2.71
N PRO A 160 10.71 6.82 -3.84
CA PRO A 160 11.18 7.33 -5.13
C PRO A 160 11.85 8.70 -5.07
N THR A 161 11.29 9.65 -4.32
CA THR A 161 11.86 11.00 -4.17
C THR A 161 13.20 10.99 -3.45
N ALA A 162 13.32 10.23 -2.36
CA ALA A 162 14.55 10.16 -1.59
C ALA A 162 15.66 9.45 -2.37
N ILE A 163 15.36 8.29 -2.99
CA ILE A 163 16.37 7.56 -3.77
C ILE A 163 16.81 8.33 -5.02
N THR A 164 15.91 9.14 -5.61
CA THR A 164 16.26 10.08 -6.69
C THR A 164 17.34 11.06 -6.22
N GLY A 165 17.16 11.65 -5.03
CA GLY A 165 18.16 12.52 -4.43
C GLY A 165 19.45 11.80 -4.08
N THR A 166 19.38 10.59 -3.51
CA THR A 166 20.55 9.78 -3.13
C THR A 166 21.40 9.41 -4.34
N LEU A 167 20.78 9.00 -5.45
CA LEU A 167 21.47 8.58 -6.66
C LEU A 167 21.82 9.74 -7.61
N GLY A 168 21.50 10.98 -7.24
CA GLY A 168 21.79 12.17 -8.06
C GLY A 168 21.03 12.20 -9.39
N ALA A 169 19.86 11.55 -9.46
CA ALA A 169 19.04 11.51 -10.66
C ALA A 169 18.19 12.78 -10.79
N ASP A 170 17.87 13.17 -12.03
CA ASP A 170 16.92 14.26 -12.28
C ASP A 170 15.49 13.81 -11.96
N MET A 171 14.79 14.60 -11.14
CA MET A 171 13.43 14.28 -10.68
C MET A 171 12.41 14.25 -11.83
N GLY A 172 12.56 15.14 -12.81
CA GLY A 172 11.69 15.18 -13.99
C GLY A 172 11.88 13.95 -14.86
N GLN A 173 13.12 13.52 -15.07
CA GLN A 173 13.45 12.29 -15.80
C GLN A 173 12.90 11.06 -15.10
N VAL A 174 13.10 10.92 -13.78
CA VAL A 174 12.55 9.80 -13.00
C VAL A 174 11.03 9.76 -13.10
N MET A 175 10.35 10.91 -13.01
CA MET A 175 8.89 10.99 -13.18
C MET A 175 8.45 10.50 -14.56
N ILE A 176 9.07 11.01 -15.64
CA ILE A 176 8.67 10.66 -17.01
C ILE A 176 8.93 9.17 -17.28
N TYR A 177 10.13 8.68 -16.98
CA TYR A 177 10.49 7.28 -17.16
C TYR A 177 9.65 6.38 -16.26
N GLY A 178 9.37 6.80 -15.04
CA GLY A 178 8.52 6.10 -14.09
C GLY A 178 7.10 5.93 -14.62
N ILE A 179 6.50 6.96 -15.24
CA ILE A 179 5.18 6.85 -15.87
C ILE A 179 5.23 5.86 -17.05
N ILE A 180 6.25 5.95 -17.90
CA ILE A 180 6.43 5.05 -19.05
C ILE A 180 6.55 3.59 -18.57
N VAL A 181 7.32 3.33 -17.53
CA VAL A 181 7.51 2.00 -16.91
C VAL A 181 6.25 1.52 -16.17
N SER A 182 5.49 2.44 -15.57
CA SER A 182 4.28 2.12 -14.83
C SER A 182 3.18 1.57 -15.73
N ILE A 183 3.00 2.10 -16.94
CA ILE A 183 1.93 1.68 -17.87
C ILE A 183 1.97 0.16 -18.16
N PRO A 184 3.06 -0.42 -18.70
CA PRO A 184 3.13 -1.86 -18.95
C PRO A 184 3.06 -2.66 -17.65
N THR A 185 3.67 -2.16 -16.56
CA THR A 185 3.65 -2.85 -15.27
C THR A 185 2.24 -2.97 -14.69
N VAL A 186 1.43 -1.91 -14.74
CA VAL A 186 0.03 -1.90 -14.30
C VAL A 186 -0.83 -2.80 -15.18
N ILE A 187 -0.67 -2.74 -16.51
CA ILE A 187 -1.49 -3.54 -17.43
C ILE A 187 -1.24 -5.04 -17.23
N ILE A 188 0.04 -5.44 -17.14
CA ILE A 188 0.44 -6.83 -17.04
C ILE A 188 0.16 -7.37 -15.64
N SER A 189 0.58 -6.66 -14.59
CA SER A 189 0.46 -7.14 -13.20
C SER A 189 -0.92 -6.91 -12.61
N GLY A 190 -1.68 -5.95 -13.15
CA GLY A 190 -3.04 -5.63 -12.73
C GLY A 190 -4.06 -6.48 -13.50
N PRO A 191 -4.77 -5.93 -14.50
CA PRO A 191 -5.86 -6.66 -15.17
C PRO A 191 -5.46 -8.01 -15.77
N LEU A 192 -4.30 -8.12 -16.44
CA LEU A 192 -3.92 -9.34 -17.16
C LEU A 192 -3.56 -10.49 -16.20
N PHE A 193 -2.69 -10.23 -15.22
CA PHE A 193 -2.38 -11.21 -14.18
C PHE A 193 -3.61 -11.54 -13.33
N ASN A 194 -4.47 -10.56 -13.03
CA ASN A 194 -5.72 -10.80 -12.30
C ASN A 194 -6.66 -11.74 -13.07
N HIS A 195 -6.72 -11.63 -14.40
CA HIS A 195 -7.47 -12.59 -15.23
C HIS A 195 -6.87 -14.01 -15.15
N LEU A 196 -5.54 -14.13 -15.21
CA LEU A 196 -4.86 -15.42 -15.04
C LEU A 196 -5.11 -16.01 -13.65
N LEU A 197 -5.01 -15.19 -12.60
CA LEU A 197 -5.26 -15.61 -11.22
C LEU A 197 -6.71 -16.09 -11.03
N HIS A 198 -7.68 -15.45 -11.67
CA HIS A 198 -9.08 -15.91 -11.69
C HIS A 198 -9.21 -17.31 -12.27
N LYS A 199 -8.49 -17.60 -13.37
CA LYS A 199 -8.48 -18.94 -13.97
C LYS A 199 -7.78 -19.99 -13.09
N LEU A 200 -6.68 -19.63 -12.44
CA LEU A 200 -5.88 -20.56 -11.62
C LEU A 200 -6.48 -20.80 -10.22
N ARG A 201 -7.14 -19.79 -9.67
CA ARG A 201 -7.68 -19.76 -8.30
C ARG A 201 -9.09 -19.16 -8.29
N PRO A 202 -10.08 -19.79 -8.94
CA PRO A 202 -11.45 -19.27 -9.00
C PRO A 202 -12.08 -19.11 -7.60
N GLY A 203 -11.63 -19.90 -6.62
CA GLY A 203 -12.08 -19.79 -5.23
C GLY A 203 -11.78 -18.46 -4.54
N LEU A 204 -10.89 -17.62 -5.08
CA LEU A 204 -10.61 -16.25 -4.58
C LEU A 204 -11.62 -15.21 -5.09
N TYR A 205 -12.37 -15.51 -6.14
CA TYR A 205 -13.26 -14.56 -6.84
C TYR A 205 -14.71 -14.79 -6.43
N ARG A 206 -14.94 -14.85 -5.13
CA ARG A 206 -16.29 -14.99 -4.57
C ARG A 206 -16.99 -13.63 -4.55
N LYS A 207 -18.29 -13.64 -4.81
CA LYS A 207 -19.13 -12.44 -4.74
C LYS A 207 -19.59 -12.15 -3.31
N ASP A 208 -19.69 -13.19 -2.47
CA ASP A 208 -20.30 -13.13 -1.15
C ASP A 208 -19.28 -12.89 -0.03
N ILE A 209 -18.40 -11.90 -0.20
CA ILE A 209 -17.43 -11.55 0.84
C ILE A 209 -18.07 -10.50 1.75
N SER A 210 -18.12 -10.79 3.05
CA SER A 210 -18.33 -9.78 4.09
C SER A 210 -16.99 -9.12 4.38
N ILE A 211 -16.79 -7.89 3.92
CA ILE A 211 -15.59 -7.13 4.31
C ILE A 211 -15.82 -6.64 5.73
N SER A 212 -14.96 -7.10 6.65
CA SER A 212 -15.00 -6.75 8.08
C SER A 212 -15.08 -5.23 8.28
N VAL A 213 -14.37 -4.46 7.46
CA VAL A 213 -14.23 -2.99 7.52
C VAL A 213 -15.51 -2.21 7.20
N LEU A 214 -16.47 -2.78 6.47
CA LEU A 214 -17.70 -2.08 6.07
C LEU A 214 -18.96 -2.54 6.82
N GLY A 215 -18.92 -3.72 7.43
CA GLY A 215 -20.06 -4.34 8.10
C GLY A 215 -21.16 -4.76 7.14
N GLU A 216 -22.39 -4.86 7.64
CA GLU A 216 -23.56 -5.22 6.83
C GLU A 216 -23.86 -4.12 5.81
N TYR A 217 -23.99 -4.53 4.54
CA TYR A 217 -24.39 -3.66 3.45
C TYR A 217 -25.90 -3.41 3.50
N LYS A 218 -26.31 -2.15 3.40
CA LYS A 218 -27.72 -1.77 3.28
C LYS A 218 -28.06 -1.59 1.80
N GLU A 219 -29.18 -2.14 1.35
CA GLU A 219 -29.73 -1.80 0.05
C GLU A 219 -30.26 -0.37 0.08
N PHE A 220 -29.93 0.41 -0.96
CA PHE A 220 -30.36 1.79 -1.10
C PHE A 220 -31.18 1.96 -2.37
N LYS A 221 -32.22 2.79 -2.30
CA LYS A 221 -32.85 3.37 -3.49
C LYS A 221 -32.10 4.64 -3.85
N THR A 222 -31.84 4.84 -5.14
CA THR A 222 -31.12 6.01 -5.66
C THR A 222 -31.71 7.36 -5.18
N GLU A 223 -33.02 7.42 -4.94
CA GLU A 223 -33.74 8.60 -4.45
C GLU A 223 -33.34 9.00 -3.02
N ASP A 224 -32.97 8.03 -2.18
CA ASP A 224 -32.61 8.23 -0.78
C ASP A 224 -31.10 8.49 -0.58
N THR A 225 -30.33 8.45 -1.66
CA THR A 225 -28.87 8.64 -1.63
C THR A 225 -28.46 10.10 -1.81
N PRO A 226 -27.33 10.54 -1.22
CA PRO A 226 -26.82 11.88 -1.43
C PRO A 226 -26.45 12.09 -2.89
N GLY A 227 -26.36 13.36 -3.33
CA GLY A 227 -25.98 13.67 -4.71
C GLY A 227 -24.59 13.15 -5.07
N PHE A 228 -24.36 12.86 -6.35
CA PHE A 228 -23.08 12.31 -6.83
C PHE A 228 -21.89 13.22 -6.49
N GLY A 229 -22.00 14.53 -6.75
CA GLY A 229 -20.91 15.48 -6.50
C GLY A 229 -20.49 15.54 -5.03
N ILE A 230 -21.45 15.56 -4.10
CA ILE A 230 -21.16 15.53 -2.65
C ILE A 230 -20.56 14.18 -2.27
N SER A 231 -21.08 13.07 -2.81
CA SER A 231 -20.57 11.72 -2.55
C SER A 231 -19.10 11.57 -2.96
N VAL A 232 -18.76 12.02 -4.17
CA VAL A 232 -17.39 12.02 -4.68
C VAL A 232 -16.52 12.96 -3.88
N LEU A 233 -16.98 14.19 -3.61
CA LEU A 233 -16.22 15.18 -2.85
C LEU A 233 -15.90 14.67 -1.45
N THR A 234 -16.87 14.13 -0.72
CA THR A 234 -16.65 13.58 0.62
C THR A 234 -15.69 12.39 0.58
N SER A 235 -15.88 11.47 -0.37
CA SER A 235 -15.08 10.24 -0.45
C SER A 235 -13.64 10.50 -0.87
N LEU A 236 -13.43 11.46 -1.79
CA LEU A 236 -12.12 11.80 -2.34
C LEU A 236 -11.51 13.04 -1.67
N MET A 237 -12.14 13.61 -0.63
CA MET A 237 -11.63 14.82 0.00
C MET A 237 -10.17 14.71 0.49
N PRO A 238 -9.76 13.63 1.18
CA PRO A 238 -8.36 13.49 1.57
C PRO A 238 -7.43 13.49 0.35
N VAL A 239 -7.84 12.79 -0.70
CA VAL A 239 -7.10 12.69 -1.96
C VAL A 239 -6.90 14.07 -2.59
N LEU A 240 -7.97 14.87 -2.65
CA LEU A 240 -7.94 16.20 -3.26
C LEU A 240 -7.03 17.14 -2.47
N LEU A 241 -7.11 17.13 -1.13
CA LEU A 241 -6.28 17.97 -0.28
C LEU A 241 -4.79 17.61 -0.40
N ILE A 242 -4.46 16.31 -0.35
CA ILE A 242 -3.09 15.82 -0.47
C ILE A 242 -2.54 16.07 -1.88
N ALA A 243 -3.35 15.88 -2.93
CA ALA A 243 -2.96 16.16 -4.31
C ALA A 243 -2.67 17.64 -4.54
N VAL A 244 -3.51 18.55 -4.00
CA VAL A 244 -3.26 20.00 -4.07
C VAL A 244 -1.95 20.35 -3.36
N ALA A 245 -1.72 19.84 -2.16
CA ALA A 245 -0.47 20.10 -1.44
C ALA A 245 0.75 19.55 -2.19
N THR A 246 0.62 18.38 -2.76
CA THR A 246 1.65 17.75 -3.58
C THR A 246 2.01 18.62 -4.79
N ILE A 247 1.02 19.09 -5.56
CA ILE A 247 1.25 19.95 -6.73
C ILE A 247 1.88 21.28 -6.29
N CYS A 248 1.36 21.89 -5.22
CA CYS A 248 1.88 23.14 -4.67
C CYS A 248 3.33 23.00 -4.19
N SER A 249 3.76 21.83 -3.70
CA SER A 249 5.13 21.60 -3.26
C SER A 249 6.16 21.72 -4.40
N PHE A 250 5.74 21.46 -5.64
CA PHE A 250 6.57 21.59 -6.85
C PHE A 250 6.51 22.98 -7.47
N VAL A 251 5.36 23.66 -7.38
CA VAL A 251 5.14 24.95 -8.06
C VAL A 251 5.54 26.13 -7.17
N LEU A 252 5.33 26.04 -5.86
CA LEU A 252 5.57 27.13 -4.92
C LEU A 252 6.96 27.03 -4.26
N PRO A 253 7.61 28.17 -3.97
CA PRO A 253 8.89 28.18 -3.25
C PRO A 253 8.79 27.58 -1.84
N LYS A 254 9.86 26.91 -1.39
CA LYS A 254 9.96 26.24 -0.07
C LYS A 254 9.90 27.17 1.17
N LYS A 255 9.89 28.51 0.99
CA LYS A 255 9.81 29.50 2.08
C LYS A 255 8.62 30.45 1.89
N ASN A 256 7.46 29.89 1.57
CA ASN A 256 6.23 30.64 1.41
C ASN A 256 5.22 30.19 2.48
N LEU A 257 4.77 31.11 3.33
CA LEU A 257 3.77 30.83 4.36
C LEU A 257 2.49 30.17 3.80
N VAL A 258 2.11 30.54 2.57
CA VAL A 258 0.97 29.92 1.88
C VAL A 258 1.26 28.46 1.55
N ASN A 259 2.48 28.14 1.11
CA ASN A 259 2.87 26.75 0.85
C ASN A 259 2.91 25.95 2.15
N ASP A 260 3.45 26.50 3.25
CA ASP A 260 3.50 25.82 4.55
C ASP A 260 2.08 25.50 5.07
N ALA A 261 1.14 26.43 4.94
CA ALA A 261 -0.26 26.20 5.30
C ALA A 261 -0.91 25.12 4.42
N ILE A 262 -0.63 25.13 3.11
CA ILE A 262 -1.11 24.11 2.18
C ILE A 262 -0.51 22.73 2.52
N GLN A 263 0.79 22.64 2.80
CA GLN A 263 1.46 21.40 3.20
C GLN A 263 0.90 20.86 4.53
N PHE A 264 0.56 21.73 5.48
CA PHE A 264 -0.08 21.32 6.73
C PHE A 264 -1.47 20.72 6.47
N ILE A 265 -2.31 21.39 5.68
CA ILE A 265 -3.66 20.91 5.34
C ILE A 265 -3.61 19.61 4.55
N GLY A 266 -2.65 19.48 3.62
CA GLY A 266 -2.46 18.30 2.80
C GLY A 266 -1.60 17.22 3.44
N ALA A 267 -1.17 17.38 4.70
CA ALA A 267 -0.55 16.28 5.42
C ALA A 267 -1.58 15.16 5.63
N PRO A 268 -1.25 13.87 5.38
CA PRO A 268 -2.24 12.79 5.38
C PRO A 268 -3.12 12.74 6.64
N ASP A 269 -2.53 12.92 7.82
CA ASP A 269 -3.24 12.91 9.10
C ASP A 269 -4.29 14.02 9.20
N ILE A 270 -3.91 15.24 8.78
CA ILE A 270 -4.77 16.44 8.81
C ILE A 270 -5.84 16.36 7.72
N ALA A 271 -5.46 15.96 6.50
CA ALA A 271 -6.38 15.79 5.39
C ALA A 271 -7.48 14.76 5.71
N MET A 272 -7.11 13.64 6.36
CA MET A 272 -8.04 12.62 6.81
C MET A 272 -8.97 13.13 7.92
N LEU A 273 -8.45 13.89 8.89
CA LEU A 273 -9.27 14.51 9.93
C LEU A 273 -10.29 15.49 9.33
N LEU A 274 -9.84 16.38 8.45
CA LEU A 274 -10.71 17.35 7.78
C LEU A 274 -11.79 16.64 6.96
N ALA A 275 -11.42 15.58 6.22
CA ALA A 275 -12.36 14.77 5.46
C ALA A 275 -13.38 14.06 6.33
N MET A 276 -12.97 13.54 7.48
CA MET A 276 -13.88 12.93 8.46
C MET A 276 -14.86 13.97 9.01
N LEU A 277 -14.39 15.16 9.41
CA LEU A 277 -15.27 16.24 9.87
C LEU A 277 -16.26 16.69 8.79
N PHE A 278 -15.80 16.77 7.54
CA PHE A 278 -16.68 17.04 6.41
C PHE A 278 -17.66 15.90 6.15
N ALA A 279 -17.28 14.64 6.36
CA ALA A 279 -18.16 13.47 6.25
C ALA A 279 -19.26 13.48 7.32
N VAL A 280 -18.96 13.88 8.56
CA VAL A 280 -19.96 14.08 9.63
C VAL A 280 -21.02 15.09 9.20
N TRP A 281 -20.63 16.19 8.56
CA TRP A 281 -21.57 17.16 8.03
C TRP A 281 -22.32 16.66 6.79
N SER A 282 -21.60 16.16 5.78
CA SER A 282 -22.16 15.83 4.47
C SER A 282 -22.94 14.52 4.43
N MET A 283 -22.49 13.48 5.12
CA MET A 283 -23.09 12.14 5.16
C MET A 283 -23.85 11.83 6.45
N GLY A 284 -23.69 12.69 7.47
CA GLY A 284 -24.44 12.65 8.71
C GLY A 284 -25.56 13.69 8.73
N PHE A 285 -25.23 14.92 9.11
CA PHE A 285 -26.24 15.97 9.35
C PHE A 285 -27.07 16.34 8.12
N ARG A 286 -26.48 16.45 6.93
CA ARG A 286 -27.23 16.71 5.69
C ARG A 286 -28.18 15.58 5.31
N GLN A 287 -27.90 14.36 5.78
CA GLN A 287 -28.75 13.18 5.63
C GLN A 287 -29.75 13.04 6.78
N LYS A 288 -29.96 14.10 7.57
CA LYS A 288 -30.91 14.16 8.70
C LYS A 288 -30.64 13.13 9.81
N LYS A 289 -29.39 12.64 9.92
CA LYS A 289 -28.97 11.77 11.03
C LYS A 289 -28.60 12.61 12.25
N ASN A 290 -28.90 12.09 13.45
CA ASN A 290 -28.49 12.73 14.69
C ASN A 290 -27.03 12.37 15.04
N MET A 291 -26.39 13.14 15.94
CA MET A 291 -24.99 12.91 16.32
C MET A 291 -24.77 11.53 16.97
N ARG A 292 -25.74 11.02 17.72
CA ARG A 292 -25.64 9.73 18.40
C ARG A 292 -25.51 8.57 17.40
N ASP A 293 -26.29 8.61 16.32
CA ASP A 293 -26.26 7.61 15.25
C ASP A 293 -24.94 7.70 14.45
N ILE A 294 -24.47 8.92 14.19
CA ILE A 294 -23.19 9.17 13.53
C ILE A 294 -22.04 8.60 14.38
N THR A 295 -21.99 8.91 15.68
CA THR A 295 -20.98 8.38 16.60
C THR A 295 -21.05 6.86 16.71
N GLY A 296 -22.25 6.28 16.80
CA GLY A 296 -22.41 4.82 16.83
C GLY A 296 -21.86 4.13 15.57
N SER A 297 -22.07 4.73 14.40
CA SER A 297 -21.52 4.26 13.12
C SER A 297 -19.99 4.31 13.12
N MET A 298 -19.40 5.42 13.58
CA MET A 298 -17.94 5.58 13.70
C MET A 298 -17.31 4.61 14.72
N GLU A 299 -17.95 4.38 15.87
CA GLU A 299 -17.46 3.41 16.85
C GLU A 299 -17.47 1.98 16.30
N GLN A 300 -18.53 1.63 15.55
CA GLN A 300 -18.64 0.33 14.91
C GLN A 300 -17.51 0.10 13.90
N SER A 301 -17.16 1.12 13.09
CA SER A 301 -16.08 1.00 12.12
C SER A 301 -14.71 0.83 12.78
N VAL A 302 -14.45 1.52 13.90
CA VAL A 302 -13.20 1.35 14.65
C VAL A 302 -13.09 -0.06 15.23
N LYS A 303 -14.17 -0.58 15.83
CA LYS A 303 -14.20 -1.95 16.36
C LYS A 303 -13.88 -2.99 15.28
N GLN A 304 -14.37 -2.76 14.06
CA GLN A 304 -14.15 -3.64 12.90
C GLN A 304 -12.69 -3.71 12.45
N ILE A 305 -11.90 -2.63 12.62
CA ILE A 305 -10.51 -2.57 12.17
C ILE A 305 -9.47 -2.77 13.29
N ALA A 306 -9.89 -2.84 14.55
CA ALA A 306 -8.97 -2.89 15.71
C ALA A 306 -7.98 -4.08 15.62
N MET A 307 -8.49 -5.27 15.29
CA MET A 307 -7.63 -6.46 15.13
C MET A 307 -6.69 -6.32 13.92
N MET A 308 -7.17 -5.74 12.82
CA MET A 308 -6.35 -5.47 11.64
C MET A 308 -5.18 -4.54 11.99
N LEU A 309 -5.43 -3.45 12.73
CA LEU A 309 -4.37 -2.55 13.20
C LEU A 309 -3.33 -3.29 14.05
N LEU A 310 -3.76 -4.09 15.03
CA LEU A 310 -2.84 -4.87 15.85
C LEU A 310 -1.98 -5.81 15.00
N ILE A 311 -2.56 -6.51 14.03
CA ILE A 311 -1.83 -7.41 13.13
C ILE A 311 -0.78 -6.62 12.31
N ILE A 312 -1.15 -5.47 11.74
CA ILE A 312 -0.24 -4.59 11.02
C ILE A 312 0.91 -4.12 11.92
N GLY A 313 0.61 -3.71 13.16
CA GLY A 313 1.60 -3.33 14.17
C GLY A 313 2.54 -4.50 14.53
N GLY A 314 2.01 -5.71 14.70
CA GLY A 314 2.80 -6.92 14.93
C GLY A 314 3.74 -7.25 13.75
N GLY A 315 3.30 -7.00 12.51
CA GLY A 315 4.16 -7.08 11.33
C GLY A 315 5.30 -6.06 11.39
N GLY A 316 5.00 -4.83 11.83
CA GLY A 316 6.01 -3.80 12.11
C GLY A 316 7.02 -4.20 13.18
N ALA A 317 6.59 -4.88 14.24
CA ALA A 317 7.47 -5.46 15.26
C ALA A 317 8.43 -6.48 14.65
N PHE A 318 7.90 -7.39 13.83
CA PHE A 318 8.69 -8.43 13.17
C PHE A 318 9.73 -7.83 12.23
N LYS A 319 9.32 -6.89 11.37
CA LYS A 319 10.23 -6.06 10.55
C LYS A 319 11.35 -5.45 11.40
N GLN A 320 11.02 -4.77 12.49
CA GLN A 320 12.01 -4.04 13.29
C GLN A 320 13.05 -4.98 13.92
N VAL A 321 12.64 -6.18 14.36
CA VAL A 321 13.59 -7.20 14.84
C VAL A 321 14.57 -7.64 13.75
N LEU A 322 14.10 -7.81 12.52
CA LEU A 322 14.96 -8.19 11.40
C LEU A 322 15.93 -7.06 11.02
N VAL A 323 15.50 -5.81 11.11
CA VAL A 323 16.36 -4.63 10.91
C VAL A 323 17.41 -4.51 12.02
N ASP A 324 16.97 -4.47 13.29
CA ASP A 324 17.85 -4.32 14.45
C ASP A 324 18.80 -5.51 14.64
N GLY A 325 18.42 -6.69 14.13
CA GLY A 325 19.25 -7.88 14.11
C GLY A 325 20.30 -7.91 12.99
N GLY A 326 20.50 -6.81 12.25
CA GLY A 326 21.60 -6.65 11.30
C GLY A 326 21.41 -7.39 9.97
N VAL A 327 20.17 -7.76 9.61
CA VAL A 327 19.92 -8.49 8.35
C VAL A 327 20.26 -7.62 7.13
N SER A 328 19.97 -6.32 7.18
CA SER A 328 20.30 -5.36 6.12
C SER A 328 21.82 -5.26 5.88
N ASP A 329 22.61 -5.20 6.96
CA ASP A 329 24.07 -5.11 6.88
C ASP A 329 24.67 -6.39 6.31
N TYR A 330 24.16 -7.55 6.73
CA TYR A 330 24.60 -8.83 6.19
C TYR A 330 24.37 -8.95 4.68
N VAL A 331 23.18 -8.57 4.19
CA VAL A 331 22.87 -8.56 2.75
C VAL A 331 23.81 -7.61 2.01
N SER A 332 24.09 -6.44 2.59
CA SER A 332 25.01 -5.44 2.01
C SER A 332 26.39 -6.02 1.69
N HIS A 333 26.94 -6.86 2.58
CA HIS A 333 28.24 -7.49 2.40
C HIS A 333 28.27 -8.62 1.36
N MET A 334 27.13 -9.19 0.99
CA MET A 334 27.07 -10.25 -0.03
C MET A 334 27.29 -9.72 -1.46
N PHE A 335 27.09 -8.43 -1.68
CA PHE A 335 27.04 -7.83 -3.02
C PHE A 335 28.25 -6.95 -3.37
N THR A 336 29.24 -6.84 -2.48
CA THR A 336 30.44 -6.01 -2.68
C THR A 336 31.35 -6.47 -3.83
N ASN A 337 31.21 -7.70 -4.34
CA ASN A 337 32.10 -8.29 -5.36
C ASN A 337 31.38 -8.89 -6.59
N ILE A 338 30.11 -8.55 -6.85
CA ILE A 338 29.36 -9.16 -7.96
C ILE A 338 29.60 -8.40 -9.28
N SER A 339 30.05 -9.13 -10.31
CA SER A 339 30.16 -8.67 -11.69
C SER A 339 28.85 -8.98 -12.44
N MET A 340 27.87 -8.07 -12.35
CA MET A 340 26.54 -8.24 -12.94
C MET A 340 26.07 -6.90 -13.55
N PRO A 341 25.19 -6.91 -14.57
CA PRO A 341 24.68 -5.67 -15.15
C PRO A 341 24.06 -4.76 -14.07
N PRO A 342 24.38 -3.45 -14.07
CA PRO A 342 24.15 -2.58 -12.92
C PRO A 342 22.67 -2.47 -12.50
N LEU A 343 21.76 -2.38 -13.47
CA LEU A 343 20.32 -2.30 -13.21
C LEU A 343 19.77 -3.60 -12.59
N ILE A 344 20.24 -4.75 -13.06
CA ILE A 344 19.79 -6.04 -12.52
C ILE A 344 20.40 -6.26 -11.13
N ALA A 345 21.65 -5.85 -10.91
CA ALA A 345 22.28 -5.91 -9.60
C ALA A 345 21.53 -5.03 -8.59
N ALA A 346 21.17 -3.80 -8.97
CA ALA A 346 20.41 -2.90 -8.11
C ALA A 346 19.01 -3.44 -7.77
N TRP A 347 18.31 -3.99 -8.75
CA TRP A 347 17.06 -4.68 -8.52
C TRP A 347 17.23 -5.88 -7.57
N LEU A 348 18.24 -6.74 -7.80
CA LEU A 348 18.44 -7.97 -7.03
C LEU A 348 18.81 -7.68 -5.56
N ILE A 349 19.73 -6.73 -5.34
CA ILE A 349 20.10 -6.26 -3.99
C ILE A 349 18.85 -5.78 -3.27
N THR A 350 18.08 -4.92 -3.92
CA THR A 350 16.88 -4.32 -3.32
C THR A 350 15.77 -5.35 -3.09
N ALA A 351 15.60 -6.31 -4.01
CA ALA A 351 14.63 -7.40 -3.90
C ALA A 351 14.94 -8.35 -2.73
N ILE A 352 16.22 -8.68 -2.53
CA ILE A 352 16.64 -9.49 -1.38
C ILE A 352 16.44 -8.72 -0.08
N LEU A 353 16.82 -7.44 -0.04
CA LEU A 353 16.53 -6.57 1.10
C LEU A 353 15.04 -6.50 1.39
N ARG A 354 14.20 -6.36 0.37
CA ARG A 354 12.74 -6.34 0.53
C ARG A 354 12.23 -7.63 1.15
N VAL A 355 12.62 -8.79 0.62
CA VAL A 355 12.20 -10.09 1.17
C VAL A 355 12.67 -10.26 2.61
N CYS A 356 13.82 -9.71 2.97
CA CYS A 356 14.37 -9.86 4.32
C CYS A 356 13.76 -8.88 5.32
N VAL A 357 13.70 -7.60 4.97
CA VAL A 357 13.31 -6.51 5.86
C VAL A 357 11.82 -6.29 5.86
N GLY A 358 11.14 -6.51 4.73
CA GLY A 358 9.69 -6.38 4.64
C GLY A 358 9.18 -4.96 4.44
N SER A 359 9.99 -3.90 4.46
CA SER A 359 9.53 -2.52 4.17
C SER A 359 10.07 -2.02 2.82
N SER A 360 9.18 -1.52 1.96
CA SER A 360 9.53 -1.08 0.59
C SER A 360 10.39 0.17 0.67
N THR A 361 10.02 1.12 1.52
CA THR A 361 10.79 2.34 1.78
C THR A 361 12.18 2.02 2.34
N VAL A 362 12.28 1.14 3.36
CA VAL A 362 13.58 0.78 3.94
C VAL A 362 14.45 0.04 2.91
N ALA A 363 13.88 -0.94 2.20
CA ALA A 363 14.59 -1.67 1.16
C ALA A 363 15.09 -0.73 0.05
N SER A 364 14.26 0.21 -0.41
CA SER A 364 14.62 1.20 -1.44
C SER A 364 15.76 2.10 -0.97
N LEU A 365 15.67 2.67 0.24
CA LEU A 365 16.67 3.59 0.77
C LEU A 365 18.02 2.89 1.03
N THR A 366 17.97 1.70 1.65
CA THR A 366 19.17 0.89 1.87
C THR A 366 19.76 0.43 0.53
N GLY A 367 18.93 -0.07 -0.38
CA GLY A 367 19.34 -0.49 -1.72
C GLY A 367 20.01 0.65 -2.50
N ALA A 368 19.43 1.84 -2.50
CA ALA A 368 20.01 3.04 -3.12
C ALA A 368 21.40 3.36 -2.57
N GLY A 369 21.60 3.29 -1.25
CA GLY A 369 22.91 3.50 -0.64
C GLY A 369 23.96 2.48 -1.09
N LEU A 370 23.57 1.21 -1.27
CA LEU A 370 24.46 0.13 -1.67
C LEU A 370 24.81 0.14 -3.15
N VAL A 371 23.91 0.62 -4.00
CA VAL A 371 24.15 0.70 -5.46
C VAL A 371 24.83 1.99 -5.88
N LEU A 372 25.02 2.94 -4.96
CA LEU A 372 25.69 4.21 -5.25
C LEU A 372 27.13 4.03 -5.78
N PRO A 373 28.00 3.17 -5.19
CA PRO A 373 29.32 2.90 -5.76
C PRO A 373 29.26 2.22 -7.13
N LEU A 374 28.24 1.39 -7.36
CA LEU A 374 28.00 0.71 -8.64
C LEU A 374 27.59 1.71 -9.73
N LEU A 375 26.78 2.70 -9.39
CA LEU A 375 26.42 3.80 -10.28
C LEU A 375 27.68 4.58 -10.70
N ALA A 376 28.55 4.91 -9.74
CA ALA A 376 29.79 5.66 -9.99
C ALA A 376 30.80 4.90 -10.86
N SER A 377 30.89 3.57 -10.71
CA SER A 377 31.86 2.76 -11.45
C SER A 377 31.39 2.34 -12.85
N THR A 378 30.08 2.21 -13.07
CA THR A 378 29.52 1.74 -14.35
C THR A 378 29.02 2.87 -15.26
N GLY A 379 28.76 4.06 -14.72
CA GLY A 379 28.18 5.16 -15.47
C GLY A 379 26.74 4.91 -15.94
N ALA A 380 26.04 3.97 -15.30
CA ALA A 380 24.64 3.67 -15.63
C ALA A 380 23.73 4.91 -15.46
N ASN A 381 22.63 4.96 -16.20
CA ASN A 381 21.69 6.07 -16.09
C ASN A 381 21.08 6.14 -14.67
N PRO A 382 21.26 7.23 -13.92
CA PRO A 382 20.75 7.34 -12.54
C PRO A 382 19.23 7.19 -12.43
N ALA A 383 18.47 7.71 -13.40
CA ALA A 383 17.01 7.61 -13.37
C ALA A 383 16.52 6.18 -13.58
N LEU A 384 17.18 5.41 -14.46
CA LEU A 384 16.87 3.99 -14.63
C LEU A 384 17.29 3.16 -13.40
N MET A 385 18.39 3.54 -12.75
CA MET A 385 18.82 2.91 -11.50
C MET A 385 17.80 3.11 -10.38
N VAL A 386 17.26 4.34 -10.25
CA VAL A 386 16.16 4.65 -9.32
C VAL A 386 14.97 3.72 -9.55
N LEU A 387 14.53 3.55 -10.80
CA LEU A 387 13.40 2.69 -11.14
C LEU A 387 13.70 1.20 -10.92
N ALA A 388 14.94 0.75 -11.15
CA ALA A 388 15.34 -0.62 -10.87
C ALA A 388 15.32 -0.93 -9.36
N VAL A 389 15.81 0.00 -8.54
CA VAL A 389 15.70 -0.07 -7.07
C VAL A 389 14.22 -0.09 -6.65
N GLY A 390 13.41 0.83 -7.18
CA GLY A 390 11.96 0.86 -6.92
C GLY A 390 11.25 -0.43 -7.32
N ALA A 391 11.63 -1.05 -8.44
CA ALA A 391 11.08 -2.34 -8.85
C ALA A 391 11.46 -3.45 -7.87
N GLY A 392 12.71 -3.47 -7.40
CA GLY A 392 13.18 -4.46 -6.44
C GLY A 392 12.49 -4.32 -5.07
N SER A 393 12.17 -3.09 -4.65
CA SER A 393 11.62 -2.82 -3.32
C SER A 393 10.20 -3.32 -3.09
N VAL A 394 9.49 -3.71 -4.13
CA VAL A 394 8.16 -4.33 -4.06
C VAL A 394 8.17 -5.84 -4.33
N PHE A 395 9.34 -6.45 -4.47
CA PHE A 395 9.44 -7.89 -4.77
C PHE A 395 8.90 -8.77 -3.64
N CYS A 396 8.08 -9.76 -4.01
CA CYS A 396 7.62 -10.86 -3.14
C CYS A 396 7.17 -10.39 -1.75
N ASP A 397 6.16 -9.52 -1.72
CA ASP A 397 5.65 -9.01 -0.46
C ASP A 397 5.04 -10.10 0.42
N HIS A 398 5.47 -10.23 1.67
CA HIS A 398 5.05 -11.33 2.56
C HIS A 398 4.89 -10.89 4.02
N VAL A 399 4.83 -11.86 4.94
CA VAL A 399 4.41 -11.70 6.34
C VAL A 399 5.23 -10.71 7.18
N ASN A 400 6.38 -10.24 6.68
CA ASN A 400 7.19 -9.19 7.32
C ASN A 400 6.86 -7.77 6.85
N ASP A 401 5.88 -7.58 5.96
CA ASP A 401 5.39 -6.27 5.55
C ASP A 401 4.01 -5.94 6.11
N ALA A 402 3.78 -4.67 6.40
CA ALA A 402 2.47 -4.15 6.73
C ALA A 402 1.50 -4.21 5.55
N GLY A 403 1.96 -3.94 4.32
CA GLY A 403 1.15 -3.99 3.11
C GLY A 403 0.52 -5.37 2.89
N PHE A 404 1.27 -6.44 3.13
CA PHE A 404 0.76 -7.81 3.10
C PHE A 404 -0.42 -8.02 4.05
N TRP A 405 -0.28 -7.58 5.30
CA TRP A 405 -1.33 -7.72 6.31
C TRP A 405 -2.54 -6.85 5.99
N MET A 406 -2.33 -5.63 5.48
CA MET A 406 -3.41 -4.77 5.01
C MET A 406 -4.24 -5.46 3.93
N ILE A 407 -3.60 -6.01 2.90
CA ILE A 407 -4.28 -6.72 1.82
C ILE A 407 -5.04 -7.93 2.36
N LYS A 408 -4.40 -8.74 3.20
CA LYS A 408 -5.06 -9.89 3.81
C LYS A 408 -6.35 -9.49 4.52
N GLU A 409 -6.31 -8.47 5.37
CA GLU A 409 -7.44 -8.07 6.21
C GLU A 409 -8.53 -7.35 5.40
N TYR A 410 -8.18 -6.40 4.53
CA TYR A 410 -9.15 -5.69 3.69
C TYR A 410 -9.86 -6.60 2.68
N PHE A 411 -9.16 -7.59 2.14
CA PHE A 411 -9.72 -8.52 1.17
C PHE A 411 -10.37 -9.74 1.83
N GLY A 412 -10.28 -9.87 3.16
CA GLY A 412 -10.82 -11.02 3.89
C GLY A 412 -10.17 -12.34 3.50
N LEU A 413 -8.88 -12.32 3.15
CA LEU A 413 -8.14 -13.49 2.67
C LEU A 413 -7.56 -14.32 3.83
N SER A 414 -7.44 -15.62 3.59
CA SER A 414 -6.61 -16.48 4.44
C SER A 414 -5.13 -16.21 4.19
N LEU A 415 -4.25 -16.56 5.14
CA LEU A 415 -2.80 -16.40 4.96
C LEU A 415 -2.30 -17.09 3.67
N LYS A 416 -2.82 -18.29 3.38
CA LYS A 416 -2.47 -19.05 2.18
C LYS A 416 -2.94 -18.33 0.91
N ASP A 417 -4.15 -17.79 0.93
CA ASP A 417 -4.71 -17.07 -0.20
C ASP A 417 -3.90 -15.82 -0.49
N THR A 418 -3.54 -15.04 0.54
CA THR A 418 -2.69 -13.84 0.40
C THR A 418 -1.32 -14.19 -0.16
N LEU A 419 -0.66 -15.23 0.35
CA LEU A 419 0.63 -15.70 -0.20
C LEU A 419 0.51 -16.14 -1.66
N SER A 420 -0.61 -16.77 -2.05
CA SER A 420 -0.80 -17.25 -3.41
C SER A 420 -1.30 -16.19 -4.41
N SER A 421 -1.72 -15.02 -3.93
CA SER A 421 -2.27 -13.93 -4.74
C SER A 421 -1.40 -12.67 -4.65
N TRP A 422 -1.36 -12.03 -3.48
CA TRP A 422 -0.66 -10.78 -3.26
C TRP A 422 0.86 -10.91 -3.33
N THR A 423 1.46 -11.91 -2.68
CA THR A 423 2.92 -12.14 -2.78
C THR A 423 3.34 -12.46 -4.21
N VAL A 424 2.51 -13.23 -4.93
CA VAL A 424 2.79 -13.56 -6.33
C VAL A 424 2.64 -12.32 -7.22
N VAL A 425 1.58 -11.52 -7.05
CA VAL A 425 1.39 -10.33 -7.89
C VAL A 425 2.47 -9.29 -7.66
N THR A 426 2.93 -9.11 -6.43
CA THR A 426 4.03 -8.18 -6.11
C THR A 426 5.37 -8.65 -6.70
N ALA A 427 5.62 -9.96 -6.73
CA ALA A 427 6.72 -10.53 -7.51
C ALA A 427 6.59 -10.21 -9.02
N VAL A 428 5.38 -10.33 -9.58
CA VAL A 428 5.11 -9.99 -10.98
C VAL A 428 5.31 -8.50 -11.23
N ILE A 429 4.81 -7.60 -10.37
CA ILE A 429 5.05 -6.15 -10.43
C ILE A 429 6.54 -5.87 -10.52
N SER A 430 7.32 -6.46 -9.62
CA SER A 430 8.75 -6.25 -9.51
C SER A 430 9.51 -6.73 -10.75
N VAL A 431 9.20 -7.94 -11.23
CA VAL A 431 9.86 -8.52 -12.42
C VAL A 431 9.46 -7.77 -13.69
N VAL A 432 8.17 -7.48 -13.88
CA VAL A 432 7.70 -6.72 -15.05
C VAL A 432 8.22 -5.29 -15.01
N GLY A 433 8.31 -4.68 -13.83
CA GLY A 433 8.94 -3.39 -13.60
C GLY A 433 10.40 -3.38 -14.05
N LEU A 434 11.20 -4.36 -13.60
CA LEU A 434 12.57 -4.54 -14.06
C LEU A 434 12.65 -4.71 -15.59
N LEU A 435 11.83 -5.59 -16.17
CA LEU A 435 11.83 -5.82 -17.62
C LEU A 435 11.48 -4.55 -18.39
N SER A 436 10.55 -3.74 -17.87
CA SER A 436 10.17 -2.46 -18.46
C SER A 436 11.30 -1.42 -18.36
N VAL A 437 12.04 -1.40 -17.24
CA VAL A 437 13.24 -0.57 -17.07
C VAL A 437 14.35 -0.99 -18.04
N LEU A 438 14.59 -2.30 -18.17
CA LEU A 438 15.59 -2.83 -19.10
C LEU A 438 15.20 -2.54 -20.56
N ALA A 439 13.93 -2.67 -20.91
CA ALA A 439 13.44 -2.31 -22.24
C ALA A 439 13.67 -0.82 -22.52
N LEU A 440 13.36 0.05 -21.56
CA LEU A 440 13.61 1.49 -21.67
C LEU A 440 15.10 1.83 -21.79
N SER A 441 15.97 1.08 -21.11
CA SER A 441 17.43 1.27 -21.17
C SER A 441 18.04 1.03 -22.56
N LEU A 442 17.33 0.36 -23.47
CA LEU A 442 17.79 0.16 -24.84
C LEU A 442 17.65 1.42 -25.70
N PHE A 443 16.86 2.41 -25.25
CA PHE A 443 16.51 3.61 -26.00
C PHE A 443 17.10 4.90 -25.40
N VAL A 444 17.66 4.85 -24.19
CA VAL A 444 18.08 6.03 -23.41
C VAL A 444 19.56 5.97 -23.09
#